data_AF-A0A5S9M8N4-F1
#
_entry.id   AF-A0A5S9M8N4-F1
#
_cell.length_a   1.000
_cell.length_b   1.000
_cell.length_c   1.000
_cell.angle_alpha   90.00
_cell.angle_beta   90.00
_cell.angle_gamma   90.00
#
_symmetry.space_group_name_H-M   'P 1'
#
loop_
_entity.id
_entity.type
_entity.pdbx_description
1 polymer ?
#
loop_
_entity_poly.entity_id
_entity_poly.type
_entity_poly.pdbx_seq_one_letter_code
_entity_poly.pdbx_strand_id
1 'polypeptide(L)'
;MQLTEHQYDNPSEPPMFCMLLRKHLEGGFIERFEQIGFDRVIVLHVRSRNEIGDEQTRKLYIEIMGRHSNFILVEDGTQQIIDGLKHLSPSVNSYRTVLPGHEYLLPPAQQKK
;
A
#
# COMPACT_ATOMS: atom_id res chain seq x y z
N MET A 1 -7.14 -10.98 -4.48
CA MET A 1 -6.73 -11.13 -3.07
C MET A 1 -7.61 -12.18 -2.46
N GLN A 2 -7.05 -13.11 -1.70
CA GLN A 2 -7.81 -14.20 -1.07
C GLN A 2 -7.18 -14.55 0.29
N LEU A 3 -7.98 -15.06 1.20
CA LEU A 3 -7.48 -15.85 2.32
C LEU A 3 -7.05 -17.22 1.78
N THR A 4 -6.02 -17.81 2.37
CA THR A 4 -5.47 -19.09 1.90
C THR A 4 -4.96 -19.93 3.06
N GLU A 5 -5.16 -21.24 2.97
CA GLU A 5 -4.60 -22.24 3.90
C GLU A 5 -3.25 -22.79 3.40
N HIS A 6 -2.83 -22.41 2.19
CA HIS A 6 -1.55 -22.83 1.64
C HIS A 6 -0.40 -22.18 2.41
N GLN A 7 0.55 -23.00 2.86
CA GLN A 7 1.76 -22.52 3.53
C GLN A 7 2.81 -22.15 2.49
N TYR A 8 3.36 -20.95 2.61
CA TYR A 8 4.47 -20.48 1.79
C TYR A 8 5.73 -20.39 2.64
N ASP A 9 6.87 -20.76 2.07
CA ASP A 9 8.15 -20.57 2.73
C ASP A 9 8.47 -19.08 2.83
N ASN A 10 8.79 -18.63 4.04
CA ASN A 10 9.31 -17.28 4.23
C ASN A 10 10.77 -17.23 3.76
N PRO A 11 11.17 -16.22 2.97
CA PRO A 11 12.56 -16.08 2.54
C PRO A 11 13.46 -15.91 3.76
N SER A 12 14.70 -16.41 3.68
CA SER A 12 15.69 -16.31 4.76
C SER A 12 16.01 -14.85 5.12
N GLU A 13 16.05 -13.99 4.10
CA GLU A 13 16.21 -12.55 4.26
C GLU A 13 14.92 -11.83 3.81
N PRO A 14 14.27 -11.05 4.69
CA PRO A 14 13.08 -10.32 4.32
C PRO A 14 13.43 -9.17 3.36
N PRO A 15 12.72 -9.02 2.22
CA PRO A 15 12.92 -7.89 1.33
C PRO A 15 12.68 -6.55 2.02
N MET A 16 13.32 -5.47 1.54
CA MET A 16 13.23 -4.13 2.15
C MET A 16 11.79 -3.65 2.33
N PHE A 17 10.94 -3.84 1.32
CA PHE A 17 9.53 -3.47 1.41
C PHE A 17 8.78 -4.27 2.50
N CYS A 18 9.10 -5.56 2.68
CA CYS A 18 8.54 -6.38 3.76
C CYS A 18 8.93 -5.84 5.15
N MET A 19 10.20 -5.46 5.32
CA MET A 19 10.68 -4.85 6.57
C MET A 19 10.03 -3.50 6.85
N LEU A 20 9.78 -2.69 5.81
CA LEU A 20 9.05 -1.44 5.95
C LEU A 20 7.59 -1.67 6.36
N LEU A 21 6.91 -2.65 5.75
CA LEU A 21 5.56 -3.03 6.18
C LEU A 21 5.56 -3.48 7.64
N ARG A 22 6.55 -4.29 8.08
CA ARG A 22 6.67 -4.69 9.49
C ARG A 22 6.79 -3.48 10.42
N LYS A 23 7.69 -2.54 10.12
CA LYS A 23 7.86 -1.30 10.92
C LYS A 23 6.56 -0.53 11.13
N HIS A 24 5.67 -0.49 10.14
CA HIS A 24 4.47 0.34 10.18
C HIS A 24 3.17 -0.41 10.54
N LEU A 25 3.09 -1.71 10.22
CA LEU A 25 1.86 -2.50 10.29
C LEU A 25 1.91 -3.63 11.33
N GLU A 26 3.10 -4.08 11.74
CA GLU A 26 3.23 -5.18 12.71
C GLU A 26 2.65 -4.78 14.07
N GLY A 27 1.87 -5.68 14.67
CA GLY A 27 1.10 -5.40 15.88
C GLY A 27 -0.07 -4.43 15.69
N GLY A 28 -0.31 -3.94 14.47
CA GLY A 28 -1.44 -3.09 14.12
C GLY A 28 -2.77 -3.83 14.07
N PHE A 29 -3.86 -3.08 14.19
CA PHE A 29 -5.23 -3.53 14.06
C PHE A 29 -5.81 -3.07 12.72
N ILE A 30 -6.34 -4.00 11.93
CA ILE A 30 -7.07 -3.66 10.70
C ILE A 30 -8.45 -3.15 11.10
N GLU A 31 -8.70 -1.87 10.88
CA GLU A 31 -9.95 -1.22 11.24
C GLU A 31 -11.05 -1.52 10.24
N ARG A 32 -10.72 -1.48 8.95
CA ARG A 32 -11.65 -1.79 7.87
C ARG A 32 -10.93 -2.10 6.56
N PHE A 33 -11.66 -2.80 5.70
CA PHE A 33 -11.34 -2.98 4.28
C PHE A 33 -12.28 -2.09 3.47
N GLU A 34 -11.73 -1.39 2.49
CA GLU A 34 -12.50 -0.52 1.60
C GLU A 34 -12.15 -0.85 0.14
N GLN A 35 -13.16 -0.96 -0.73
CA GLN A 35 -12.95 -0.97 -2.17
C GLN A 35 -13.25 0.42 -2.72
N ILE A 36 -12.34 0.98 -3.51
CA ILE A 36 -12.53 2.31 -4.10
C ILE A 36 -13.45 2.19 -5.32
N GLY A 37 -14.69 2.68 -5.17
CA GLY A 37 -15.69 2.65 -6.23
C GLY A 37 -15.91 1.25 -6.80
N PHE A 38 -15.90 1.14 -8.13
CA PHE A 38 -15.94 -0.14 -8.84
C PHE A 38 -14.57 -0.54 -9.41
N ASP A 39 -13.50 0.15 -9.01
CA ASP A 39 -12.16 -0.13 -9.47
C ASP A 39 -11.55 -1.32 -8.71
N ARG A 40 -10.47 -1.87 -9.28
CA ARG A 40 -9.71 -2.98 -8.72
C ARG A 40 -8.66 -2.47 -7.72
N VAL A 41 -9.08 -1.60 -6.81
CA VAL A 41 -8.24 -1.01 -5.76
C VAL A 41 -8.89 -1.29 -4.40
N ILE A 42 -8.14 -1.98 -3.54
CA ILE A 42 -8.55 -2.28 -2.16
C ILE A 42 -7.65 -1.46 -1.23
N VAL A 43 -8.22 -0.87 -0.19
CA VAL A 43 -7.51 -0.14 0.85
C VAL A 43 -7.71 -0.87 2.18
N LEU A 44 -6.59 -1.21 2.82
CA LEU A 44 -6.59 -1.66 4.20
C LEU A 44 -6.29 -0.47 5.09
N HIS A 45 -7.22 -0.14 5.97
CA HIS A 45 -7.02 0.89 6.99
C HIS A 45 -6.49 0.19 8.24
N VAL A 46 -5.27 0.51 8.63
CA VAL A 46 -4.56 -0.12 9.74
C VAL A 46 -4.22 0.93 10.77
N ARG A 47 -4.63 0.71 12.01
CA ARG A 47 -4.23 1.50 13.16
C ARG A 47 -3.14 0.77 13.93
N SER A 48 -2.00 1.40 14.12
CA SER A 48 -0.88 0.85 14.89
C SER A 48 -0.35 1.90 15.87
N ARG A 49 0.68 1.53 16.63
CA ARG A 49 1.41 2.48 17.48
C ARG A 49 2.84 2.61 16.97
N ASN A 50 3.43 3.79 17.13
CA ASN A 50 4.84 4.00 16.82
C ASN A 50 5.72 3.58 18.01
N GLU A 51 7.04 3.75 17.87
CA GLU A 51 8.04 3.35 18.87
C GLU A 51 7.92 4.07 20.22
N ILE A 52 7.29 5.25 20.24
CA ILE A 52 7.05 6.05 21.46
C ILE A 52 5.63 5.87 22.03
N GLY A 53 4.82 5.01 21.40
CA GLY A 53 3.48 4.63 21.87
C GLY A 53 2.33 5.48 21.31
N ASP A 54 2.61 6.49 20.48
CA ASP A 54 1.57 7.29 19.84
C ASP A 54 0.82 6.47 18.79
N GLU A 55 -0.47 6.74 18.67
CA GLU A 55 -1.32 6.10 17.67
C GLU A 55 -1.00 6.64 16.27
N GLN A 56 -0.90 5.75 15.29
CA GLN A 56 -0.66 6.08 13.89
C GLN A 56 -1.65 5.30 13.01
N THR A 57 -2.22 5.95 12.00
CA THR A 57 -3.09 5.32 11.01
C THR A 57 -2.40 5.23 9.66
N ARG A 58 -2.50 4.06 9.03
CA ARG A 58 -1.84 3.74 7.76
C ARG A 58 -2.85 3.19 6.80
N LYS A 59 -2.72 3.57 5.53
CA LYS A 59 -3.48 3.00 4.43
C LYS A 59 -2.55 2.16 3.56
N LEU A 60 -2.86 0.88 3.40
CA LEU A 60 -2.20 0.04 2.39
C LEU A 60 -3.12 -0.08 1.19
N TYR A 61 -2.75 0.60 0.10
CA TYR A 61 -3.42 0.51 -1.18
C TYR A 61 -2.91 -0.70 -1.95
N ILE A 62 -3.84 -1.54 -2.40
CA ILE A 62 -3.60 -2.74 -3.19
C ILE A 62 -4.28 -2.55 -4.54
N GLU A 63 -3.47 -2.34 -5.57
CA GLU A 63 -3.92 -2.06 -6.92
C GLU A 63 -3.74 -3.30 -7.79
N ILE A 64 -4.83 -3.81 -8.38
CA ILE A 64 -4.82 -5.05 -9.17
C ILE A 64 -5.06 -4.69 -10.65
N MET A 65 -3.96 -4.42 -11.37
CA MET A 65 -3.95 -3.94 -12.75
C MET A 65 -3.02 -4.76 -13.67
N GLY A 66 -2.83 -6.05 -13.36
CA GLY A 66 -1.92 -6.92 -14.11
C GLY A 66 -0.46 -6.48 -13.96
N ARG A 67 0.21 -6.12 -15.06
CA ARG A 67 1.63 -5.67 -15.00
C ARG A 67 1.83 -4.41 -14.15
N HIS A 68 0.80 -3.56 -14.08
CA HIS A 68 0.81 -2.32 -13.31
C HIS A 68 0.33 -2.47 -11.87
N SER A 69 0.02 -3.69 -11.41
CA SER A 69 -0.36 -3.93 -10.02
C SER A 69 0.72 -3.47 -9.05
N ASN A 70 0.31 -2.91 -7.92
CA ASN A 70 1.21 -2.37 -6.91
C ASN A 70 0.62 -2.49 -5.50
N PHE A 71 1.51 -2.47 -4.50
CA PHE A 71 1.18 -2.29 -3.09
C PHE A 71 1.83 -1.00 -2.64
N ILE A 72 1.06 -0.08 -2.08
CA ILE A 72 1.56 1.27 -1.74
C ILE A 72 1.09 1.58 -0.33
N LEU A 73 2.05 1.79 0.57
CA LEU A 73 1.80 2.19 1.95
C LEU A 73 1.78 3.72 2.04
N VAL A 74 0.75 4.25 2.67
CA VAL A 74 0.45 5.68 2.70
C VAL A 74 0.11 6.11 4.14
N GLU A 75 0.60 7.28 4.52
CA GLU A 75 0.20 7.98 5.74
C GLU A 75 -1.22 8.52 5.58
N ASP A 76 -2.12 8.19 6.52
CA ASP A 76 -3.54 8.49 6.36
C ASP A 76 -3.81 10.00 6.41
N GLY A 77 -3.23 10.70 7.40
CA GLY A 77 -3.48 12.13 7.61
C GLY A 77 -2.96 13.04 6.49
N THR A 78 -1.86 12.67 5.84
CA THR A 78 -1.20 13.51 4.81
C THR A 78 -1.34 12.96 3.39
N GLN A 79 -1.85 11.74 3.24
CA GLN A 79 -1.82 10.98 1.98
C GLN A 79 -0.41 10.85 1.36
N GLN A 80 0.66 11.04 2.15
CA GLN A 80 2.02 10.85 1.65
C GLN A 80 2.36 9.36 1.55
N ILE A 81 2.95 8.99 0.43
CA ILE A 81 3.52 7.67 0.20
C ILE A 81 4.68 7.48 1.15
N ILE A 82 4.59 6.44 1.98
CA ILE A 82 5.69 5.97 2.81
C ILE A 82 6.62 5.14 1.92
N ASP A 83 6.05 4.16 1.21
CA ASP A 83 6.77 3.41 0.16
C ASP A 83 5.80 2.62 -0.72
N GLY A 84 6.27 2.09 -1.84
CA GLY A 84 5.54 1.16 -2.69
C GLY A 84 6.42 0.00 -3.17
N LEU A 85 5.81 -1.17 -3.37
CA LEU A 85 6.51 -2.37 -3.86
C LEU A 85 7.18 -2.13 -5.22
N LYS A 86 6.53 -1.34 -6.08
CA LYS A 86 7.09 -0.86 -7.34
C LYS A 86 7.17 0.66 -7.33
N HIS A 87 8.37 1.18 -7.53
CA HIS A 87 8.60 2.61 -7.70
C HIS A 87 8.29 3.04 -9.12
N LEU A 88 7.55 4.14 -9.27
CA LEU A 88 7.24 4.76 -10.56
C LEU A 88 7.75 6.19 -10.52
N SER A 89 8.86 6.44 -11.21
CA SER A 89 9.39 7.79 -11.39
C SER A 89 8.53 8.59 -12.38
N PRO A 90 8.62 9.93 -12.38
CA PRO A 90 7.96 10.78 -13.37
C PRO A 90 8.31 10.44 -14.83
N SER A 91 9.51 9.89 -15.06
CA SER A 91 9.96 9.45 -16.39
C SER A 91 9.30 8.15 -16.87
N VAL A 92 8.85 7.29 -15.95
CA VAL A 92 8.21 6.01 -16.25
C VAL A 92 6.70 6.17 -16.34
N ASN A 93 6.12 7.03 -15.51
CA ASN A 93 4.69 7.30 -15.48
C ASN A 93 4.43 8.80 -15.40
N SER A 94 3.87 9.36 -16.47
CA SER A 94 3.54 10.78 -16.56
C SER A 94 2.28 11.17 -15.78
N TYR A 95 1.42 10.20 -15.42
CA TYR A 95 0.17 10.48 -14.71
C TYR A 95 0.39 10.66 -13.21
N ARG A 96 1.20 9.80 -12.59
CA ARG A 96 1.52 9.89 -11.16
C ARG A 96 2.89 9.32 -10.84
N THR A 97 3.49 9.86 -9.80
CA THR A 97 4.74 9.36 -9.20
C THR A 97 4.40 8.45 -8.02
N VAL A 98 5.05 7.30 -7.95
CA VAL A 98 4.99 6.39 -6.80
C VAL A 98 6.38 6.28 -6.22
N LEU A 99 6.70 7.21 -5.32
CA LEU A 99 7.97 7.30 -4.60
C LEU A 99 7.70 7.80 -3.18
N PRO A 100 8.53 7.42 -2.20
CA PRO A 100 8.44 7.96 -0.84
C PRO A 100 8.38 9.49 -0.80
N GLY A 101 7.57 10.02 0.10
CA GLY A 101 7.37 11.46 0.33
C GLY A 101 6.47 12.18 -0.67
N HIS A 102 6.07 11.52 -1.77
CA HIS A 102 5.10 12.09 -2.72
C HIS A 102 3.67 11.85 -2.24
N GLU A 103 2.74 12.71 -2.64
CA GLU A 103 1.32 12.48 -2.39
C GLU A 103 0.81 11.30 -3.22
N TYR A 104 0.02 10.43 -2.60
CA TYR A 104 -0.62 9.30 -3.27
C TYR A 104 -1.79 9.79 -4.12
N LEU A 105 -1.75 9.44 -5.40
CA LEU A 105 -2.85 9.62 -6.33
C LEU A 105 -3.38 8.26 -6.78
N LEU A 106 -4.71 8.11 -6.80
CA LEU A 106 -5.35 6.92 -7.35
C LEU A 106 -4.94 6.69 -8.80
N PRO A 107 -4.97 5.44 -9.30
CA PRO A 107 -4.80 5.18 -10.72
C PRO A 107 -5.82 5.97 -11.55
N PRO A 108 -5.52 6.31 -12.81
CA PRO A 108 -6.47 7.01 -13.66
C PRO A 108 -7.73 6.15 -13.83
N ALA A 109 -8.90 6.77 -13.65
CA ALA A 109 -10.17 6.10 -13.87
C ALA A 109 -10.23 5.53 -15.29
N GLN A 110 -10.59 4.26 -15.43
CA GLN A 110 -10.83 3.69 -16.75
C GLN A 110 -12.09 4.34 -17.34
N GLN A 111 -11.93 5.17 -18.36
CA GLN A 111 -13.05 5.56 -19.19
C GLN A 111 -13.62 4.29 -19.82
N LYS A 112 -14.85 3.93 -19.44
CA LYS A 112 -15.62 2.91 -20.18
C LYS A 112 -15.81 3.45 -21.60
N LYS A 113 -15.22 2.76 -22.58
CA LYS A 113 -15.70 2.83 -23.96
C LYS A 113 -16.96 1.99 -24.08
#